data_AF-A0A1Q3H9A1-F1
#
_entry.id   AF-A0A1Q3H9A1-F1
#
_cell.length_a   1.000
_cell.length_b   1.000
_cell.length_c   1.000
_cell.angle_alpha   90.00
_cell.angle_beta   90.00
_cell.angle_gamma   90.00
#
_symmetry.space_group_name_H-M   'P 1'
#
loop_
_entity.id
_entity.type
_entity.pdbx_description
1 polymer ?
#
loop_
_entity_poly.entity_id
_entity_poly.type
_entity_poly.pdbx_seq_one_letter_code
_entity_poly.pdbx_strand_id
1 'polypeptide(L)'
;MSWKMMPLWMCLAFPAAAFAQSASTERPPEAARRGPPVMKSSLAVVLEHRTELALSTEQVAWLEQREQQLQQENAPLKQKLEELRPPRGGEGRRPPPGEGMGPPMGGRMGGTGSESAPDRVAMEERMTQARSAMDGMRDNDTRAYNEAETVMTEAQKTQARALITQEREAMRQRHEAMRQQRGR
;
A
#
# COMPACT_ATOMS: atom_id res chain seq x y z
N MET A 1 23.71 2.70 -74.37
CA MET A 1 23.20 1.44 -73.79
C MET A 1 22.94 1.72 -72.31
N SER A 2 21.84 2.34 -71.89
CA SER A 2 20.43 1.93 -71.90
C SER A 2 20.18 0.54 -71.30
N TRP A 3 19.43 0.56 -70.19
CA TRP A 3 18.57 -0.48 -69.57
C TRP A 3 19.16 -1.11 -68.29
N LYS A 4 18.43 -1.26 -67.18
CA LYS A 4 17.04 -0.90 -66.81
C LYS A 4 16.95 -1.06 -65.29
N MET A 5 16.16 -0.22 -64.66
CA MET A 5 15.65 -0.40 -63.30
C MET A 5 14.78 -1.67 -63.18
N MET A 6 14.59 -2.08 -61.92
CA MET A 6 13.33 -2.50 -61.29
C MET A 6 13.07 -4.02 -61.05
N PRO A 7 12.18 -4.35 -60.08
CA PRO A 7 12.44 -5.28 -58.97
C PRO A 7 11.50 -6.51 -58.98
N LEU A 8 11.69 -7.44 -58.04
CA LEU A 8 10.76 -8.56 -57.78
C LEU A 8 10.98 -8.99 -56.32
N TRP A 9 10.24 -8.52 -55.31
CA TRP A 9 8.90 -8.96 -54.88
C TRP A 9 8.66 -10.47 -54.98
N MET A 10 8.85 -11.19 -53.86
CA MET A 10 7.96 -12.25 -53.36
C MET A 10 8.53 -12.76 -52.03
N CYS A 11 7.92 -12.42 -50.90
CA CYS A 11 6.75 -13.05 -50.27
C CYS A 11 7.15 -14.08 -49.20
N LEU A 12 6.88 -13.66 -47.95
CA LEU A 12 6.41 -14.45 -46.80
C LEU A 12 6.82 -15.93 -46.70
N ALA A 13 7.58 -16.20 -45.64
CA ALA A 13 7.25 -17.30 -44.75
C ALA A 13 7.58 -16.88 -43.30
N PHE A 14 6.53 -16.49 -42.57
CA PHE A 14 6.53 -16.40 -41.11
C PHE A 14 6.66 -17.82 -40.54
N PRO A 15 7.71 -18.18 -39.79
CA PRO A 15 7.59 -19.25 -38.83
C PRO A 15 6.81 -18.69 -37.63
N ALA A 16 5.57 -19.15 -37.47
CA ALA A 16 4.81 -19.03 -36.25
C ALA A 16 5.64 -19.63 -35.11
N ALA A 17 6.32 -18.77 -34.35
CA ALA A 17 6.85 -19.15 -33.05
C ALA A 17 5.65 -19.50 -32.18
N ALA A 18 5.51 -20.80 -31.93
CA ALA A 18 4.53 -21.36 -31.02
C ALA A 18 4.55 -20.56 -29.71
N PHE A 19 3.39 -20.01 -29.36
CA PHE A 19 3.08 -19.56 -28.03
C PHE A 19 3.23 -20.75 -27.09
N ALA A 20 4.42 -20.93 -26.51
CA ALA A 20 4.58 -21.65 -25.27
C ALA A 20 3.90 -20.79 -24.20
N GLN A 21 2.61 -21.07 -24.02
CA GLN A 21 1.78 -20.56 -22.95
C GLN A 21 2.32 -21.19 -21.66
N SER A 22 3.39 -20.60 -21.14
CA SER A 22 3.89 -20.90 -19.80
C SER A 22 2.72 -20.67 -18.86
N ALA A 23 2.21 -21.79 -18.35
CA ALA A 23 1.18 -21.84 -17.35
C ALA A 23 1.45 -20.76 -16.32
N SER A 24 0.47 -19.87 -16.15
CA SER A 24 0.38 -18.97 -15.03
C SER A 24 0.58 -19.79 -13.78
N THR A 25 1.81 -19.77 -13.23
CA THR A 25 2.05 -20.12 -11.84
C THR A 25 1.11 -19.25 -11.05
N GLU A 26 0.03 -19.85 -10.58
CA GLU A 26 -0.90 -19.28 -9.62
C GLU A 26 -0.05 -18.70 -8.50
N ARG A 27 0.07 -17.37 -8.52
CA ARG A 27 0.53 -16.59 -7.39
C ARG A 27 -0.38 -17.05 -6.25
N PRO A 28 0.16 -17.69 -5.19
CA PRO A 28 -0.69 -18.16 -4.10
C PRO A 28 -1.50 -16.96 -3.62
N PRO A 29 -2.80 -17.14 -3.33
CA PRO A 29 -3.67 -16.03 -3.00
C PRO A 29 -3.06 -15.28 -1.83
N GLU A 30 -2.59 -14.07 -2.10
CA GLU A 30 -2.15 -13.08 -1.12
C GLU A 30 -3.36 -12.54 -0.33
N ALA A 31 -4.32 -13.41 -0.03
CA ALA A 31 -5.48 -13.15 0.81
C ALA A 31 -5.15 -13.23 2.31
N ALA A 32 -3.91 -13.55 2.68
CA ALA A 32 -3.48 -13.78 4.07
C ALA A 32 -2.60 -12.66 4.67
N ARG A 33 -2.44 -11.51 4.00
CA ARG A 33 -1.86 -10.30 4.60
C ARG A 33 -2.89 -9.17 4.62
N ARG A 34 -4.09 -9.43 5.16
CA ARG A 34 -5.14 -8.40 5.32
C ARG A 34 -4.81 -7.43 6.45
N GLY A 35 -3.76 -6.64 6.27
CA GLY A 35 -3.68 -5.30 6.85
C GLY A 35 -4.36 -4.31 5.90
N PRO A 36 -4.94 -3.20 6.40
CA PRO A 36 -5.31 -2.11 5.51
C PRO A 36 -4.06 -1.65 4.73
N PRO A 37 -4.19 -1.28 3.45
CA PRO A 37 -3.07 -0.74 2.68
C PRO A 37 -2.48 0.47 3.41
N VAL A 38 -1.17 0.44 3.66
CA VAL A 38 -0.45 1.55 4.30
C VAL A 38 -0.31 2.68 3.27
N MET A 39 -0.48 3.93 3.69
CA MET A 39 -0.27 5.06 2.79
C MET A 39 1.18 5.09 2.31
N LYS A 40 1.37 5.20 0.99
CA LYS A 40 2.69 5.54 0.44
C LYS A 40 3.10 6.93 0.95
N SER A 41 4.39 7.13 1.19
CA SER A 41 4.94 8.47 1.43
C SER A 41 4.77 9.32 0.17
N SER A 42 4.69 10.63 0.35
CA SER A 42 4.60 11.59 -0.75
C SER A 42 5.84 11.51 -1.64
N LEU A 43 7.02 11.26 -1.05
CA LEU A 43 8.27 11.04 -1.80
C LEU A 43 8.26 9.73 -2.61
N ALA A 44 7.71 8.64 -2.07
CA ALA A 44 7.58 7.39 -2.83
C ALA A 44 6.70 7.57 -4.07
N VAL A 45 5.62 8.37 -3.98
CA VAL A 45 4.78 8.71 -5.14
C VAL A 45 5.59 9.53 -6.17
N VAL A 46 6.35 10.54 -5.74
CA VAL A 46 7.20 11.32 -6.65
C VAL A 46 8.23 10.44 -7.37
N LEU A 47 8.88 9.53 -6.65
CA LEU A 47 9.89 8.61 -7.20
C LEU A 47 9.31 7.57 -8.17
N GLU A 48 8.08 7.13 -7.94
CA GLU A 48 7.33 6.25 -8.84
C GLU A 48 7.03 6.96 -10.18
N HIS A 49 6.76 8.27 -10.13
CA HIS A 49 6.44 9.10 -11.30
C HIS A 49 7.63 9.93 -11.82
N ARG A 50 8.87 9.53 -11.51
CA ARG A 50 10.08 10.31 -11.85
C ARG A 50 10.23 10.65 -13.34
N THR A 51 9.82 9.73 -14.24
CA THR A 51 9.88 9.94 -15.70
C THR A 51 8.79 10.90 -16.17
N GLU A 52 7.59 10.80 -15.59
CA GLU A 52 6.46 11.68 -15.89
C GLU A 52 6.73 13.12 -15.40
N LEU A 53 7.43 13.26 -14.28
CA LEU A 53 7.88 14.54 -13.73
C LEU A 53 9.17 15.07 -14.37
N ALA A 54 9.77 14.35 -15.31
CA ALA A 54 11.05 14.68 -15.93
C ALA A 54 12.12 15.06 -14.88
N LEU A 55 12.22 14.29 -13.79
CA LEU A 55 13.22 14.52 -12.75
C LEU A 55 14.62 14.22 -13.29
N SER A 56 15.59 15.07 -12.98
CA SER A 56 16.99 14.82 -13.29
C SER A 56 17.54 13.68 -12.43
N THR A 57 18.63 13.05 -12.88
CA THR A 57 19.32 12.00 -12.10
C THR A 57 19.74 12.50 -10.73
N GLU A 58 20.19 13.75 -10.63
CA GLU A 58 20.58 14.38 -9.36
C GLU A 58 19.37 14.58 -8.44
N GLN A 59 18.23 15.05 -8.97
CA GLN A 59 16.98 15.16 -8.22
C GLN A 59 16.51 13.79 -7.71
N VAL A 60 16.56 12.76 -8.55
CA VAL A 60 16.18 11.39 -8.16
C VAL A 60 17.08 10.87 -7.04
N ALA A 61 18.40 10.99 -7.16
CA ALA A 61 19.34 10.53 -6.14
C ALA A 61 19.10 11.23 -4.79
N TRP A 62 18.86 12.55 -4.80
CA TRP A 62 18.54 13.32 -3.60
C TRP A 62 17.21 12.85 -2.96
N LEU A 63 16.16 12.64 -3.78
CA LEU A 63 14.86 12.19 -3.31
C LEU A 63 14.89 10.77 -2.74
N GLU A 64 15.66 9.87 -3.34
CA GLU A 64 15.89 8.51 -2.83
C GLU A 64 16.59 8.53 -1.47
N GLN A 65 17.63 9.36 -1.32
CA GLN A 65 18.30 9.56 -0.03
C GLN A 65 17.33 10.10 1.01
N ARG A 66 16.49 11.08 0.64
CA ARG A 66 15.53 11.66 1.58
C ARG A 66 14.43 10.68 1.99
N GLU A 67 13.94 9.84 1.07
CA GLU A 67 13.00 8.76 1.37
C GLU A 67 13.62 7.72 2.32
N GLN A 68 14.89 7.34 2.13
CA GLN A 68 15.58 6.46 3.09
C GLN A 68 15.65 7.07 4.48
N GLN A 69 15.95 8.36 4.58
CA GLN A 69 15.96 9.07 5.85
C GLN A 69 14.56 9.13 6.49
N LEU A 70 13.52 9.42 5.70
CA LEU A 70 12.13 9.40 6.16
C LEU A 70 11.74 8.02 6.70
N GLN A 71 12.19 6.93 6.07
CA GLN A 71 11.96 5.58 6.55
C GLN A 71 12.65 5.32 7.90
N GLN A 72 13.86 5.83 8.09
CA GLN A 72 14.58 5.74 9.37
C GLN A 72 13.88 6.57 10.47
N GLU A 73 13.46 7.79 10.16
CA GLU A 73 12.71 8.67 11.08
C GLU A 73 11.38 8.04 11.51
N ASN A 74 10.70 7.34 10.59
CA ASN A 74 9.43 6.68 10.86
C ASN A 74 9.56 5.29 11.50
N ALA A 75 10.75 4.68 11.52
CA ALA A 75 10.97 3.35 12.09
C ALA A 75 10.48 3.20 13.55
N PRO A 76 10.83 4.10 14.50
CA PRO A 76 10.35 3.98 15.88
C PRO A 76 8.83 4.17 16.00
N LEU A 77 8.22 5.02 15.17
CA LEU A 77 6.76 5.21 15.16
C LEU A 77 6.03 3.97 14.64
N LYS A 78 6.60 3.30 13.63
CA LYS A 78 6.09 2.01 13.12
C LYS A 78 6.21 0.91 14.17
N GLN A 79 7.31 0.86 14.91
CA GLN A 79 7.49 -0.08 16.03
C GLN A 79 6.42 0.15 17.11
N LYS A 80 6.21 1.40 17.54
CA LYS A 80 5.15 1.76 18.49
C LYS A 80 3.76 1.33 18.01
N LEU A 81 3.46 1.48 16.73
CA LEU A 81 2.18 1.03 16.16
C LEU A 81 2.03 -0.50 16.18
N GLU A 82 3.11 -1.25 15.98
CA GLU A 82 3.08 -2.71 16.06
C GLU A 82 2.92 -3.19 17.51
N GLU A 83 3.57 -2.53 18.48
CA GLU A 83 3.40 -2.81 19.92
C GLU A 83 1.98 -2.55 20.41
N LEU A 84 1.33 -1.51 19.87
CA LEU A 84 -0.07 -1.18 20.19
C LEU A 84 -1.08 -2.10 19.51
N ARG A 85 -0.64 -2.95 18.56
CA ARG A 85 -1.51 -3.85 17.83
C ARG A 85 -2.16 -4.84 18.80
N PRO A 86 -3.51 -4.96 18.81
CA PRO A 86 -4.14 -5.97 19.63
C PRO A 86 -3.67 -7.36 19.19
N PRO A 87 -3.44 -8.30 20.13
CA PRO A 87 -3.11 -9.67 19.78
C PRO A 87 -4.17 -10.21 18.82
N ARG A 88 -3.75 -10.76 17.69
CA ARG A 88 -4.66 -11.41 16.75
C ARG A 88 -5.35 -12.53 17.53
N GLY A 89 -6.64 -12.40 17.82
CA GLY A 89 -7.41 -13.43 18.49
C GLY A 89 -7.24 -14.76 17.73
N GLY A 90 -6.58 -15.73 18.36
CA GLY A 90 -6.23 -16.96 17.67
C GLY A 90 -5.21 -17.90 18.32
N GLU A 91 -4.69 -17.64 19.52
CA GLU A 91 -3.87 -18.62 20.25
C GLU A 91 -4.28 -18.62 21.73
N GLY A 92 -5.48 -19.11 22.02
CA GLY A 92 -5.95 -19.23 23.40
C GLY A 92 -7.41 -19.64 23.47
N ARG A 93 -7.65 -20.91 23.81
CA ARG A 93 -8.94 -21.62 23.92
C ARG A 93 -9.55 -22.12 22.61
N ARG A 94 -8.93 -23.15 22.03
CA ARG A 94 -9.72 -24.35 21.70
C ARG A 94 -10.18 -24.91 23.06
N PRO A 95 -11.50 -25.06 23.35
CA PRO A 95 -11.91 -25.93 24.44
C PRO A 95 -11.36 -27.34 24.15
N PRO A 96 -10.95 -28.11 25.18
CA PRO A 96 -10.50 -29.48 24.99
C PRO A 96 -11.58 -30.28 24.23
N PRO A 97 -11.19 -31.18 23.31
CA PRO A 97 -12.15 -32.01 22.60
C PRO A 97 -12.71 -33.04 23.59
N GLY A 98 -13.87 -32.75 24.14
CA GLY A 98 -14.59 -33.69 25.00
C GLY A 98 -15.21 -32.99 26.19
N GLU A 99 -16.43 -32.49 26.00
CA GLU A 99 -17.55 -32.45 26.96
C GLU A 99 -18.54 -31.37 26.51
N GLY A 100 -19.66 -31.81 25.92
CA GLY A 100 -20.80 -30.93 25.62
C GLY A 100 -21.39 -31.12 24.24
N MET A 101 -22.27 -32.12 24.10
CA MET A 101 -23.23 -32.21 23.00
C MET A 101 -24.15 -30.99 23.02
N GLY A 102 -24.05 -30.13 22.02
CA GLY A 102 -25.03 -29.09 21.71
C GLY A 102 -24.99 -28.79 20.20
N PRO A 103 -26.13 -28.64 19.52
CA PRO A 103 -26.14 -28.40 18.09
C PRO A 103 -25.53 -27.02 17.76
N PRO A 104 -24.73 -26.86 16.69
CA PRO A 104 -24.20 -25.57 16.30
C PRO A 104 -25.32 -24.75 15.64
N MET A 105 -26.16 -24.12 16.45
CA MET A 105 -27.03 -23.04 16.02
C MET A 105 -26.16 -21.80 15.76
N GLY A 106 -26.38 -21.19 14.60
CA GLY A 106 -25.63 -20.03 14.13
C GLY A 106 -25.70 -18.79 15.01
N GLY A 107 -24.81 -17.85 14.70
CA GLY A 107 -24.73 -16.53 15.31
C GLY A 107 -23.27 -16.07 15.27
N ARG A 108 -22.85 -15.25 14.31
CA ARG A 108 -23.11 -13.80 14.32
C ARG A 108 -23.01 -13.24 15.75
N MET A 109 -21.78 -13.12 16.25
CA MET A 109 -21.51 -12.47 17.53
C MET A 109 -20.29 -11.55 17.41
N GLY A 110 -20.39 -10.55 16.53
CA GLY A 110 -19.70 -9.28 16.70
C GLY A 110 -20.48 -8.42 17.70
N GLY A 111 -20.69 -8.94 18.90
CA GLY A 111 -21.60 -8.39 19.89
C GLY A 111 -20.90 -8.25 21.23
N THR A 112 -20.59 -7.00 21.58
CA THR A 112 -20.86 -6.44 22.91
C THR A 112 -20.67 -7.41 24.07
N GLY A 113 -19.47 -7.94 24.24
CA GLY A 113 -19.00 -8.27 25.58
C GLY A 113 -18.95 -6.95 26.33
N SER A 114 -19.53 -6.88 27.52
CA SER A 114 -19.36 -5.77 28.44
C SER A 114 -17.87 -5.66 28.76
N GLU A 115 -17.10 -4.96 27.90
CA GLU A 115 -15.75 -4.51 28.22
C GLU A 115 -15.88 -3.73 29.53
N SER A 116 -15.18 -4.21 30.55
CA SER A 116 -15.20 -3.58 31.86
C SER A 116 -14.77 -2.12 31.67
N ALA A 117 -15.26 -1.19 32.50
CA ALA A 117 -14.78 0.20 32.48
C ALA A 117 -13.24 0.32 32.36
N PRO A 118 -12.40 -0.47 33.07
CA PRO A 118 -10.94 -0.46 32.88
C PRO A 118 -10.46 -0.88 31.48
N ASP A 119 -11.15 -1.82 30.81
CA ASP A 119 -10.78 -2.27 29.46
C ASP A 119 -11.04 -1.17 28.42
N ARG A 120 -12.11 -0.39 28.60
CA ARG A 120 -12.44 0.75 27.72
C ARG A 120 -11.41 1.88 27.83
N VAL A 121 -10.98 2.20 29.05
CA VAL A 121 -9.94 3.22 29.28
C VAL A 121 -8.62 2.79 28.65
N ALA A 122 -8.20 1.54 28.86
CA ALA A 122 -6.99 1.01 28.24
C ALA A 122 -7.06 1.00 26.70
N MET A 123 -8.24 0.72 26.12
CA MET A 123 -8.47 0.78 24.68
C MET A 123 -8.40 2.23 24.15
N GLU A 124 -8.99 3.18 24.86
CA GLU A 124 -8.95 4.60 24.50
C GLU A 124 -7.52 5.16 24.55
N GLU A 125 -6.74 4.80 25.57
CA GLU A 125 -5.33 5.15 25.68
C GLU A 125 -4.52 4.57 24.51
N ARG A 126 -4.71 3.29 24.18
CA ARG A 126 -4.05 2.66 23.02
C ARG A 126 -4.39 3.38 21.72
N MET A 127 -5.66 3.72 21.51
CA MET A 127 -6.12 4.45 20.32
C MET A 127 -5.50 5.85 20.25
N THR A 128 -5.38 6.53 21.39
CA THR A 128 -4.74 7.84 21.48
C THR A 128 -3.25 7.76 21.13
N GLN A 129 -2.54 6.78 21.68
CA GLN A 129 -1.13 6.56 21.37
C GLN A 129 -0.91 6.18 19.90
N ALA A 130 -1.81 5.37 19.32
CA ALA A 130 -1.74 4.99 17.92
C ALA A 130 -2.00 6.18 16.99
N ARG A 131 -2.98 7.04 17.32
CA ARG A 131 -3.23 8.30 16.59
C ARG A 131 -2.01 9.20 16.61
N SER A 132 -1.44 9.43 17.79
CA SER A 132 -0.22 10.24 17.95
C SER A 132 0.95 9.70 17.10
N ALA A 133 1.16 8.38 17.07
CA ALA A 133 2.20 7.79 16.23
C ALA A 133 1.94 7.96 14.72
N MET A 134 0.68 7.82 14.29
CA MET A 134 0.29 8.08 12.90
C MET A 134 0.46 9.55 12.51
N ASP A 135 0.10 10.48 13.39
CA ASP A 135 0.25 11.91 13.15
C ASP A 135 1.74 12.29 13.05
N GLY A 136 2.59 11.74 13.91
CA GLY A 136 4.05 11.92 13.79
C GLY A 136 4.62 11.47 12.44
N MET A 137 4.13 10.35 11.89
CA MET A 137 4.55 9.91 10.54
C MET A 137 4.05 10.84 9.43
N ARG A 138 2.86 11.43 9.58
CA ARG A 138 2.31 12.43 8.63
C ARG A 138 3.10 13.72 8.68
N ASP A 139 3.53 14.15 9.86
CA ASP A 139 4.35 15.34 10.04
C ASP A 139 5.74 15.14 9.40
N ASN A 140 6.33 13.96 9.60
CA ASN A 140 7.60 13.60 8.96
C ASN A 140 7.46 13.56 7.42
N ASP A 141 6.39 12.96 6.89
CA ASP A 141 6.11 12.94 5.44
C ASP A 141 5.93 14.35 4.88
N THR A 142 5.19 15.21 5.58
CA THR A 142 4.97 16.61 5.19
C THR A 142 6.29 17.38 5.16
N ARG A 143 7.13 17.22 6.19
CA ARG A 143 8.44 17.88 6.24
C ARG A 143 9.35 17.41 5.11
N ALA A 144 9.45 16.10 4.91
CA ALA A 144 10.26 15.51 3.85
C ALA A 144 9.80 15.96 2.45
N TYR A 145 8.49 16.06 2.22
CA TYR A 145 7.95 16.59 0.97
C TYR A 145 8.24 18.09 0.78
N ASN A 146 8.09 18.91 1.81
CA ASN A 146 8.43 20.33 1.73
C ASN A 146 9.91 20.55 1.40
N GLU A 147 10.81 19.74 1.94
CA GLU A 147 12.23 19.76 1.58
C GLU A 147 12.44 19.33 0.11
N ALA A 148 11.73 18.31 -0.36
CA ALA A 148 11.78 17.89 -1.76
C ALA A 148 11.33 18.98 -2.74
N GLU A 149 10.36 19.81 -2.38
CA GLU A 149 9.98 20.93 -3.23
C GLU A 149 11.14 21.91 -3.46
N THR A 150 12.10 22.03 -2.54
CA THR A 150 13.22 22.97 -2.71
C THR A 150 14.13 22.64 -3.90
N VAL A 151 14.17 21.38 -4.32
CA VAL A 151 14.99 20.90 -5.45
C VAL A 151 14.18 20.72 -6.74
N MET A 152 12.85 20.92 -6.70
CA MET A 152 11.94 20.76 -7.84
C MET A 152 11.60 22.11 -8.48
N THR A 153 11.35 22.12 -9.78
CA THR A 153 10.78 23.28 -10.47
C THR A 153 9.31 23.49 -10.12
N GLU A 154 8.75 24.69 -10.32
CA GLU A 154 7.32 24.95 -10.06
C GLU A 154 6.37 24.05 -10.88
N ALA A 155 6.75 23.72 -12.13
CA ALA A 155 6.01 22.79 -12.95
C ALA A 155 6.00 21.38 -12.33
N GLN A 156 7.17 20.90 -11.90
CA GLN A 156 7.32 19.61 -11.23
C GLN A 156 6.53 19.55 -9.92
N LYS A 157 6.57 20.62 -9.09
CA LYS A 157 5.79 20.72 -7.85
C LYS A 157 4.30 20.59 -8.12
N THR A 158 3.80 21.35 -9.09
CA THR A 158 2.37 21.36 -9.44
C THR A 158 1.89 19.98 -9.85
N GLN A 159 2.65 19.30 -10.72
CA GLN A 159 2.31 17.94 -11.15
C GLN A 159 2.46 16.91 -10.03
N ALA A 160 3.52 17.01 -9.21
CA ALA A 160 3.71 16.12 -8.07
C ALA A 160 2.58 16.21 -7.05
N ARG A 161 2.12 17.43 -6.71
CA ARG A 161 0.96 17.63 -5.82
C ARG A 161 -0.32 17.00 -6.37
N ALA A 162 -0.53 17.09 -7.68
CA ALA A 162 -1.67 16.45 -8.34
C ALA A 162 -1.59 14.92 -8.21
N LEU A 163 -0.43 14.32 -8.48
CA LEU A 163 -0.20 12.87 -8.35
C LEU A 163 -0.40 12.39 -6.90
N ILE A 164 0.13 13.12 -5.92
CA ILE A 164 -0.05 12.80 -4.49
C ILE A 164 -1.52 12.87 -4.08
N THR A 165 -2.24 13.90 -4.55
CA THR A 165 -3.68 14.06 -4.27
C THR A 165 -4.47 12.90 -4.87
N GLN A 166 -4.16 12.51 -6.10
CA GLN A 166 -4.78 11.39 -6.80
C GLN A 166 -4.55 10.06 -6.05
N GLU A 167 -3.32 9.77 -5.61
CA GLU A 167 -3.01 8.54 -4.86
C GLU A 167 -3.78 8.50 -3.52
N ARG A 168 -3.85 9.64 -2.82
CA ARG A 168 -4.62 9.77 -1.57
C ARG A 168 -6.12 9.53 -1.81
N GLU A 169 -6.67 10.03 -2.91
CA GLU A 169 -8.06 9.81 -3.31
C GLU A 169 -8.34 8.35 -3.65
N ALA A 170 -7.50 7.74 -4.49
CA ALA A 170 -7.62 6.35 -4.89
C ALA A 170 -7.64 5.42 -3.66
N MET A 171 -6.82 5.70 -2.66
CA MET A 171 -6.82 4.94 -1.44
C MET A 171 -8.07 5.19 -0.57
N ARG A 172 -8.54 6.43 -0.44
CA ARG A 172 -9.80 6.72 0.29
C ARG A 172 -10.96 5.93 -0.33
N GLN A 173 -11.07 5.94 -1.65
CA GLN A 173 -12.07 5.17 -2.38
C GLN A 173 -11.94 3.66 -2.14
N ARG A 174 -10.71 3.11 -2.16
CA ARG A 174 -10.47 1.70 -1.81
C ARG A 174 -10.89 1.36 -0.38
N HIS A 175 -10.59 2.23 0.59
CA HIS A 175 -11.01 2.07 1.98
C HIS A 175 -12.53 2.12 2.14
N GLU A 176 -13.20 3.06 1.47
CA GLU A 176 -14.66 3.16 1.46
C GLU A 176 -15.31 1.93 0.84
N ALA A 177 -14.81 1.45 -0.30
CA ALA A 177 -15.29 0.24 -0.94
C ALA A 177 -15.14 -0.99 -0.02
N MET A 178 -14.00 -1.14 0.65
CA MET A 178 -13.80 -2.22 1.64
C MET A 178 -14.76 -2.10 2.84
N ARG A 179 -15.04 -0.88 3.33
CA ARG A 179 -16.01 -0.67 4.40
C ARG A 179 -17.43 -1.04 3.96
N GLN A 180 -17.84 -0.66 2.76
CA GLN A 180 -19.15 -1.01 2.21
C GLN A 180 -19.31 -2.52 2.02
N GLN A 181 -18.26 -3.22 1.56
CA GLN A 181 -18.27 -4.68 1.44
C GLN A 181 -18.38 -5.40 2.79
N ARG A 182 -17.77 -4.88 3.85
CA ARG A 182 -17.84 -5.47 5.20
C ARG A 182 -19.14 -5.17 5.96
N GLY A 183 -19.88 -4.16 5.52
CA GLY A 183 -21.16 -3.75 6.12
C GLY A 183 -22.40 -4.37 5.47
N ARG A 184 -22.24 -5.15 4.39
CA ARG A 184 -23.29 -5.95 3.76
C ARG A 184 -23.22 -7.38 4.27
#